data_AF-A0A286U7M2-F1
#
_entry.id   AF-A0A286U7M2-F1
#
_cell.length_a   1.000
_cell.length_b   1.000
_cell.length_c   1.000
_cell.angle_alpha   90.00
_cell.angle_beta   90.00
_cell.angle_gamma   90.00
#
_symmetry.space_group_name_H-M   'P 1'
#
loop_
_entity.id
_entity.type
_entity.pdbx_description
1 polymer ?
#
loop_
_entity_poly.entity_id
_entity_poly.type
_entity_poly.pdbx_seq_one_letter_code
_entity_poly.pdbx_strand_id
1 'polypeptide(L)'
;MRLLQLPDDIILSIVAHLQIEDIIQLRQTCERLYEITRRRVVWLHACTRHVLEKRLPFPHRCLDGLDTSELERRTRRALKLSRTWSSPEISRVLTHLKFTGGPLNGLDCVKFALRQSHEWLLTLSRGIWPVIVCWDLERIKNNIPAQAGEWREYDTDFENLIVNTDITSEACFAVSVIPSRGGAANIRLQSLNFDDKQPNGKIVFHTIEIIETTDCPILLEGDILAYANESHVRILNWKKHLSAILESTSESDGGQPHNKCRTILFAHHSILVARSRSIELFAEPELRDSSEDIAIVHPIKAISYGWIDGLSLAPSSMPAGNDYPSIAILIRAETGDPWQSDIHSIKRYYLNPNPEFGATDKAQERTEDSYVVLY
;
A
#
# COMPACT_ATOMS: atom_id res chain seq x y z
N MET A 1 3.63 51.49 -7.91
CA MET A 1 2.69 50.66 -8.70
C MET A 1 1.83 49.89 -7.72
N ARG A 2 0.49 49.94 -7.80
CA ARG A 2 -0.37 49.18 -6.86
C ARG A 2 -0.50 47.74 -7.38
N LEU A 3 -0.41 46.74 -6.49
CA LEU A 3 -0.55 45.32 -6.85
C LEU A 3 -1.84 45.04 -7.65
N LEU A 4 -2.94 45.70 -7.28
CA LEU A 4 -4.24 45.59 -7.93
C LEU A 4 -4.34 46.26 -9.31
N GLN A 5 -3.28 46.90 -9.80
CA GLN A 5 -3.21 47.45 -11.17
C GLN A 5 -2.46 46.52 -12.13
N LEU A 6 -1.82 45.47 -11.61
CA LEU A 6 -1.15 44.48 -12.44
C LEU A 6 -2.17 43.64 -13.21
N PRO A 7 -1.83 43.17 -14.42
CA PRO A 7 -2.62 42.15 -15.11
C PRO A 7 -2.61 40.81 -14.37
N ASP A 8 -3.64 39.98 -14.56
CA ASP A 8 -3.86 38.74 -13.80
C ASP A 8 -2.72 37.72 -13.92
N ASP A 9 -2.09 37.62 -15.09
CA ASP A 9 -0.95 36.73 -15.36
C ASP A 9 0.29 37.10 -14.53
N ILE A 10 0.58 38.40 -14.37
CA ILE A 10 1.65 38.88 -13.50
C ILE A 10 1.32 38.57 -12.03
N ILE A 11 0.07 38.76 -11.60
CA ILE A 11 -0.35 38.40 -10.24
C ILE A 11 -0.23 36.90 -10.02
N LEU A 12 -0.66 36.07 -10.98
CA LEU A 12 -0.50 34.61 -10.92
C LEU A 12 0.97 34.20 -10.82
N SER A 13 1.86 34.85 -11.57
CA SER A 13 3.31 34.63 -11.48
C SER A 13 3.85 34.99 -10.09
N ILE A 14 3.38 36.07 -9.47
CA ILE A 14 3.76 36.44 -8.10
C ILE A 14 3.24 35.39 -7.10
N VAL A 15 1.96 35.01 -7.22
CA VAL A 15 1.30 34.04 -6.34
C VAL A 15 1.98 32.67 -6.39
N ALA A 16 2.50 32.26 -7.55
CA ALA A 16 3.24 31.00 -7.72
C ALA A 16 4.47 30.89 -6.79
N HIS A 17 5.05 32.02 -6.38
CA HIS A 17 6.21 32.04 -5.48
C HIS A 17 5.87 32.10 -3.98
N LEU A 18 4.59 32.23 -3.62
CA LEU A 18 4.15 32.36 -2.24
C LEU A 18 4.11 31.00 -1.51
N GLN A 19 4.20 31.03 -0.18
CA GLN A 19 3.88 29.86 0.64
C GLN A 19 2.36 29.65 0.68
N ILE A 20 1.92 28.44 1.02
CA ILE A 20 0.48 28.10 1.06
C ILE A 20 -0.27 28.95 2.08
N GLU A 21 0.37 29.30 3.21
CA GLU A 21 -0.21 30.22 4.19
C GLU A 21 -0.43 31.62 3.61
N ASP A 22 0.56 32.15 2.89
CA ASP A 22 0.49 33.49 2.29
C ASP A 22 -0.59 33.57 1.20
N ILE A 23 -0.77 32.50 0.40
CA ILE A 23 -1.85 32.39 -0.59
C ILE A 23 -3.22 32.50 0.10
N ILE A 24 -3.39 31.81 1.24
CA ILE A 24 -4.64 31.84 2.01
C ILE A 24 -4.86 33.22 2.65
N GLN A 25 -3.82 33.87 3.15
CA GLN A 25 -3.92 35.23 3.71
C GLN A 25 -4.26 36.25 2.61
N LEU A 26 -3.61 36.15 1.45
CA LEU A 26 -3.86 37.03 0.30
C LEU A 26 -5.31 36.92 -0.20
N ARG A 27 -5.90 35.73 -0.16
CA ARG A 27 -7.32 35.50 -0.49
C ARG A 27 -8.27 36.32 0.39
N GLN A 28 -7.89 36.64 1.62
CA GLN A 28 -8.74 37.32 2.59
C GLN A 28 -8.73 38.85 2.44
N THR A 29 -7.94 39.41 1.52
CA THR A 29 -7.77 40.88 1.43
C THR A 29 -8.81 41.56 0.53
N CYS A 30 -9.15 40.99 -0.63
CA CYS A 30 -10.14 41.54 -1.55
C CYS A 30 -10.69 40.49 -2.53
N GLU A 31 -11.84 40.77 -3.15
CA GLU A 31 -12.53 39.86 -4.07
C GLU A 31 -11.69 39.44 -5.28
N ARG A 32 -10.96 40.37 -5.91
CA ARG A 32 -10.09 40.03 -7.05
C ARG A 32 -9.01 39.01 -6.68
N LEU A 33 -8.34 39.21 -5.54
CA LEU A 33 -7.32 38.28 -5.05
C LEU A 33 -7.95 36.97 -4.56
N TYR A 34 -9.18 37.02 -4.05
CA TYR A 34 -9.95 35.82 -3.75
C TYR A 34 -10.13 34.94 -4.99
N GLU A 35 -10.62 35.51 -6.09
CA GLU A 35 -10.83 34.79 -7.34
C GLU A 35 -9.52 34.25 -7.94
N ILE A 36 -8.46 35.07 -7.97
CA ILE A 36 -7.15 34.65 -8.53
C ILE A 36 -6.56 33.48 -7.72
N THR A 37 -6.54 33.57 -6.39
CA THR A 37 -5.97 32.53 -5.52
C THR A 37 -6.82 31.25 -5.43
N ARG A 38 -8.05 31.26 -5.96
CA ARG A 38 -8.89 30.06 -6.12
C ARG A 38 -8.74 29.39 -7.47
N ARG A 39 -7.94 29.93 -8.39
CA ARG A 39 -7.71 29.27 -9.69
C ARG A 39 -6.94 27.96 -9.51
N ARG A 40 -7.31 26.97 -10.32
CA ARG A 40 -6.68 25.64 -10.34
C ARG A 40 -5.16 25.70 -10.47
N VAL A 41 -4.67 26.55 -11.39
CA VAL A 41 -3.23 26.68 -11.69
C VAL A 41 -2.41 27.06 -10.46
N VAL A 42 -2.96 27.88 -9.55
CA VAL A 42 -2.29 28.28 -8.31
C VAL A 42 -2.07 27.06 -7.41
N TRP A 43 -3.11 26.24 -7.22
CA TRP A 43 -3.03 25.06 -6.36
C TRP A 43 -2.27 23.91 -6.99
N LEU A 44 -2.29 23.79 -8.33
CA LEU A 44 -1.43 22.86 -9.04
C LEU A 44 0.04 23.21 -8.80
N HIS A 45 0.42 24.48 -8.98
CA HIS A 45 1.78 24.94 -8.73
C HIS A 45 2.18 24.77 -7.26
N ALA A 46 1.30 25.15 -6.32
CA ALA A 46 1.54 25.00 -4.89
C ALA A 46 1.70 23.53 -4.47
N CYS A 47 0.88 22.62 -5.01
CA CYS A 47 1.00 21.18 -4.78
C CYS A 47 2.33 20.66 -5.29
N THR A 48 2.68 20.95 -6.56
CA THR A 48 3.95 20.50 -7.15
C THR A 48 5.14 20.98 -6.33
N ARG A 49 5.24 22.28 -6.09
CA ARG A 49 6.38 22.91 -5.40
C ARG A 49 6.51 22.53 -3.93
N HIS A 50 5.40 22.55 -3.19
CA HIS A 50 5.45 22.43 -1.73
C HIS A 50 5.17 21.02 -1.22
N VAL A 51 4.60 20.14 -2.04
CA VAL A 51 4.26 18.77 -1.67
C VAL A 51 5.08 17.76 -2.48
N LEU A 52 4.94 17.76 -3.80
CA LEU A 52 5.53 16.71 -4.66
C LEU A 52 7.05 16.82 -4.76
N GLU A 53 7.60 18.01 -5.03
CA GLU A 53 9.04 18.26 -5.07
C GLU A 53 9.71 17.96 -3.71
N LYS A 54 8.98 18.19 -2.61
CA LYS A 54 9.41 17.86 -1.24
C LYS A 54 9.13 16.42 -0.83
N ARG A 55 8.59 15.60 -1.74
CA ARG A 55 8.31 14.17 -1.54
C ARG A 55 7.38 13.88 -0.36
N LEU A 56 6.47 14.81 -0.05
CA LEU A 56 5.52 14.65 1.03
C LEU A 56 4.41 13.65 0.64
N PRO A 57 3.85 12.88 1.59
CA PRO A 57 2.78 11.93 1.30
C PRO A 57 1.58 12.62 0.65
N PHE A 58 1.23 12.18 -0.57
CA PHE A 58 0.07 12.66 -1.31
C PHE A 58 -0.69 11.48 -1.92
N PRO A 59 -2.00 11.30 -1.60
CA PRO A 59 -2.72 10.05 -1.84
C PRO A 59 -3.14 9.81 -3.31
N HIS A 60 -2.74 10.66 -4.26
CA HIS A 60 -3.23 10.58 -5.64
C HIS A 60 -2.10 10.67 -6.66
N ARG A 61 -2.12 9.76 -7.63
CA ARG A 61 -1.11 9.71 -8.70
C ARG A 61 -1.41 10.68 -9.85
N CYS A 62 -2.68 11.03 -10.10
CA CYS A 62 -3.08 11.90 -11.22
C CYS A 62 -3.71 13.20 -10.74
N LEU A 63 -3.00 14.32 -10.83
CA LEU A 63 -3.53 15.63 -10.39
C LEU A 63 -4.71 16.10 -11.24
N ASP A 64 -4.80 15.65 -12.50
CA ASP A 64 -5.81 16.08 -13.47
C ASP A 64 -7.23 15.68 -13.09
N GLY A 65 -7.39 14.57 -12.38
CA GLY A 65 -8.69 14.10 -11.92
C GLY A 65 -9.26 14.83 -10.70
N LEU A 66 -8.46 15.66 -10.00
CA LEU A 66 -8.91 16.38 -8.81
C LEU A 66 -9.58 17.69 -9.22
N ASP A 67 -10.69 18.08 -8.59
CA ASP A 67 -11.16 19.46 -8.70
C ASP A 67 -10.25 20.42 -7.92
N THR A 68 -10.43 21.73 -8.10
CA THR A 68 -9.58 22.73 -7.45
C THR A 68 -9.69 22.74 -5.91
N SER A 69 -10.90 22.51 -5.38
CA SER A 69 -11.14 22.50 -3.94
C SER A 69 -10.49 21.29 -3.29
N GLU A 70 -10.57 20.14 -3.95
CA GLU A 70 -9.95 18.90 -3.52
C GLU A 70 -8.42 18.97 -3.60
N LEU A 71 -7.89 19.56 -4.69
CA LEU A 71 -6.46 19.82 -4.84
C LEU A 71 -5.94 20.73 -3.71
N GLU A 72 -6.64 21.83 -3.43
CA GLU A 72 -6.33 22.72 -2.29
C GLU A 72 -6.36 21.94 -0.96
N ARG A 73 -7.44 21.20 -0.70
CA ARG A 73 -7.64 20.44 0.54
C ARG A 73 -6.50 19.43 0.76
N ARG A 74 -6.17 18.64 -0.25
CA ARG A 74 -5.10 17.63 -0.18
C ARG A 74 -3.73 18.25 -0.04
N THR A 75 -3.45 19.33 -0.77
CA THR A 75 -2.19 20.07 -0.68
C THR A 75 -1.95 20.57 0.74
N ARG A 76 -2.96 21.21 1.34
CA ARG A 76 -2.91 21.70 2.73
C ARG A 76 -2.79 20.55 3.73
N ARG A 77 -3.52 19.45 3.53
CA ARG A 77 -3.45 18.26 4.39
C ARG A 77 -2.04 17.65 4.37
N ALA A 78 -1.42 17.51 3.21
CA ALA A 78 -0.08 16.95 3.08
C ALA A 78 0.98 17.79 3.83
N LEU A 79 0.94 19.11 3.67
CA LEU A 79 1.80 20.02 4.45
C LEU A 79 1.55 19.92 5.96
N LYS A 80 0.28 19.92 6.38
CA LYS A 80 -0.08 19.80 7.79
C LYS A 80 0.45 18.50 8.37
N LEU A 81 0.26 17.38 7.66
CA LEU A 81 0.81 16.08 8.04
C LEU A 81 2.33 16.15 8.17
N SER A 82 3.03 16.63 7.15
CA SER A 82 4.50 16.75 7.21
C SER A 82 4.98 17.54 8.42
N ARG A 83 4.34 18.67 8.73
CA ARG A 83 4.66 19.47 9.93
C ARG A 83 4.34 18.72 11.22
N THR A 84 3.19 18.04 11.30
CA THR A 84 2.81 17.24 12.47
C THR A 84 3.79 16.09 12.70
N TRP A 85 4.18 15.37 11.65
CA TRP A 85 5.11 14.22 11.73
C TRP A 85 6.56 14.63 11.99
N SER A 86 6.97 15.83 11.56
CA SER A 86 8.31 16.36 11.81
C SER A 86 8.41 17.08 13.15
N SER A 87 7.28 17.39 13.79
CA SER A 87 7.28 18.05 15.10
C SER A 87 7.73 17.06 16.17
N PRO A 88 8.69 17.40 17.05
CA PRO A 88 9.04 16.57 18.20
C PRO A 88 7.88 16.48 19.19
N GLU A 89 6.95 17.44 19.16
CA GLU A 89 5.70 17.41 19.90
C GLU A 89 4.65 16.55 19.17
N ILE A 90 4.89 15.24 19.06
CA ILE A 90 3.84 14.27 18.73
C ILE A 90 2.94 14.13 19.98
N SER A 91 2.32 15.23 20.41
CA SER A 91 1.75 15.32 21.76
C SER A 91 0.23 15.35 21.79
N ARG A 92 -0.44 15.31 20.63
CA ARG A 92 -1.90 15.24 20.60
C ARG A 92 -2.37 14.20 19.61
N VAL A 93 -2.77 13.05 20.16
CA VAL A 93 -3.74 12.16 19.52
C VAL A 93 -4.89 13.04 19.04
N LEU A 94 -4.98 13.25 17.71
CA LEU A 94 -5.97 14.16 17.14
C LEU A 94 -7.39 13.62 17.33
N THR A 95 -7.53 12.29 17.33
CA THR A 95 -8.81 11.62 17.47
C THR A 95 -8.58 10.27 18.12
N HIS A 96 -9.30 9.99 19.20
CA HIS A 96 -9.31 8.69 19.85
C HIS A 96 -10.58 7.96 19.45
N LEU A 97 -10.49 7.03 18.50
CA LEU A 97 -11.62 6.19 18.12
C LEU A 97 -11.74 4.99 19.06
N LYS A 98 -12.96 4.68 19.49
CA LYS A 98 -13.26 3.50 20.31
C LYS A 98 -13.93 2.46 19.42
N PHE A 99 -13.29 1.29 19.35
CA PHE A 99 -13.81 0.13 18.66
C PHE A 99 -14.18 -0.91 19.71
N THR A 100 -15.37 -1.48 19.62
CA THR A 100 -15.69 -2.69 20.35
C THR A 100 -15.21 -3.86 19.51
N GLY A 101 -14.06 -4.45 19.88
CA GLY A 101 -13.69 -5.78 19.39
C GLY A 101 -14.75 -6.80 19.80
N GLY A 102 -14.72 -8.00 19.21
CA GLY A 102 -15.59 -9.09 19.63
C GLY A 102 -15.53 -9.29 21.16
N PRO A 103 -16.61 -9.80 21.79
CA PRO A 103 -16.87 -9.68 23.24
C PRO A 103 -15.80 -10.23 24.19
N LEU A 104 -14.76 -10.90 23.70
CA LEU A 104 -13.75 -11.58 24.52
C LEU A 104 -12.30 -11.46 24.03
N ASN A 105 -12.01 -10.82 22.89
CA ASN A 105 -10.66 -10.90 22.29
C ASN A 105 -10.10 -9.56 21.82
N GLY A 106 -8.77 -9.45 21.88
CA GLY A 106 -8.02 -8.35 21.29
C GLY A 106 -8.15 -8.32 19.77
N LEU A 107 -7.85 -7.14 19.20
CA LEU A 107 -7.70 -7.00 17.75
C LEU A 107 -6.35 -7.58 17.34
N ASP A 108 -6.39 -8.51 16.40
CA ASP A 108 -5.19 -9.10 15.81
C ASP A 108 -4.67 -8.25 14.65
N CYS A 109 -5.59 -7.71 13.83
CA CYS A 109 -5.23 -6.91 12.68
C CYS A 109 -6.15 -5.71 12.49
N VAL A 110 -5.58 -4.61 12.01
CA VAL A 110 -6.30 -3.40 11.62
C VAL A 110 -5.79 -2.96 10.24
N LYS A 111 -6.68 -2.84 9.26
CA LYS A 111 -6.36 -2.45 7.89
C LYS A 111 -7.32 -1.37 7.40
N PHE A 112 -6.82 -0.41 6.63
CA PHE A 112 -7.68 0.56 5.94
C PHE A 112 -8.04 -0.01 4.58
N ALA A 113 -9.34 -0.07 4.28
CA ALA A 113 -9.89 -0.42 2.98
C ALA A 113 -10.41 0.85 2.31
N LEU A 114 -9.61 1.37 1.39
CA LEU A 114 -9.93 2.61 0.68
C LEU A 114 -10.74 2.27 -0.58
N ARG A 115 -11.86 2.98 -0.77
CA ARG A 115 -12.65 2.98 -2.01
C ARG A 115 -12.75 4.40 -2.55
N GLN A 116 -13.16 4.54 -3.82
CA GLN A 116 -13.20 5.84 -4.51
C GLN A 116 -13.98 6.93 -3.73
N SER A 117 -14.96 6.54 -2.92
CA SER A 117 -15.87 7.45 -2.21
C SER A 117 -16.02 7.16 -0.71
N HIS A 118 -15.35 6.14 -0.17
CA HIS A 118 -15.54 5.73 1.22
C HIS A 118 -14.21 5.24 1.82
N GLU A 119 -13.95 5.63 3.06
CA GLU A 119 -12.82 5.14 3.86
C GLU A 119 -13.34 4.15 4.91
N TRP A 120 -13.02 2.87 4.73
CA TRP A 120 -13.37 1.84 5.69
C TRP A 120 -12.17 1.39 6.52
N LEU A 121 -12.44 0.96 7.74
CA LEU A 121 -11.49 0.26 8.58
C LEU A 121 -11.94 -1.19 8.74
N LEU A 122 -11.09 -2.13 8.39
CA LEU A 122 -11.27 -3.55 8.65
C LEU A 122 -10.50 -3.92 9.91
N THR A 123 -11.19 -4.56 10.85
CA THR A 123 -10.57 -5.11 12.05
C THR A 123 -10.79 -6.61 12.10
N LEU A 124 -9.73 -7.38 12.30
CA LEU A 124 -9.78 -8.81 12.57
C LEU A 124 -9.57 -9.04 14.07
N SER A 125 -10.48 -9.78 14.70
CA SER A 125 -10.26 -10.31 16.05
C SER A 125 -10.31 -11.83 16.02
N ARG A 126 -9.28 -12.48 16.55
CA ARG A 126 -9.22 -13.94 16.72
C ARG A 126 -9.86 -14.32 18.03
N GLY A 127 -10.75 -15.29 18.02
CA GLY A 127 -11.56 -15.69 19.16
C GLY A 127 -11.99 -17.13 19.08
N ILE A 128 -12.99 -17.52 19.86
CA ILE A 128 -13.69 -18.80 19.61
C ILE A 128 -14.20 -18.82 18.16
N TRP A 129 -14.67 -17.66 17.69
CA TRP A 129 -15.02 -17.42 16.29
C TRP A 129 -14.25 -16.20 15.81
N PRO A 130 -13.43 -16.31 14.77
CA PRO A 130 -12.79 -15.14 14.18
C PRO A 130 -13.87 -14.26 13.54
N VAL A 131 -13.70 -12.95 13.65
CA VAL A 131 -14.62 -11.99 13.04
C VAL A 131 -13.84 -10.86 12.38
N ILE A 132 -14.25 -10.55 11.15
CA ILE A 132 -13.83 -9.35 10.43
C ILE A 132 -14.97 -8.36 10.51
N VAL A 133 -14.70 -7.18 11.07
CA VAL A 133 -15.66 -6.10 11.18
C VAL A 133 -15.23 -4.96 10.26
N CYS A 134 -16.18 -4.47 9.47
CA CYS A 134 -16.00 -3.27 8.64
C CYS A 134 -16.61 -2.07 9.36
N TRP A 135 -15.80 -1.05 9.59
CA TRP A 135 -16.19 0.20 10.23
C TRP A 135 -16.20 1.33 9.21
N ASP A 136 -17.23 2.16 9.27
CA ASP A 136 -17.37 3.35 8.45
C ASP A 136 -16.75 4.55 9.19
N LEU A 137 -15.65 5.09 8.64
CA LEU A 137 -14.92 6.22 9.21
C LEU A 137 -15.56 7.58 8.89
N GLU A 138 -16.54 7.63 7.98
CA GLU A 138 -17.29 8.85 7.69
C GLU A 138 -18.48 9.02 8.65
N ARG A 139 -18.96 7.91 9.21
CA ARG A 139 -20.10 7.88 10.15
C ARG A 139 -19.65 7.70 11.60
N ILE A 140 -18.89 8.68 12.12
CA ILE A 140 -18.43 8.67 13.51
C ILE A 140 -19.43 9.41 14.42
N LYS A 141 -19.90 8.73 15.48
CA LYS A 141 -20.72 9.33 16.55
C LYS A 141 -20.05 9.12 17.90
N ASN A 142 -19.83 10.19 18.66
CA ASN A 142 -19.17 10.13 19.97
C ASN A 142 -17.80 9.39 19.94
N ASN A 143 -17.02 9.62 18.89
CA ASN A 143 -15.75 8.91 18.61
C ASN A 143 -15.87 7.39 18.44
N ILE A 144 -17.06 6.90 18.12
CA ILE A 144 -17.31 5.50 17.78
C ILE A 144 -17.71 5.48 16.31
N PRO A 145 -16.90 4.88 15.42
CA PRO A 145 -17.28 4.70 14.04
C PRO A 145 -18.45 3.71 13.95
N ALA A 146 -19.36 3.95 13.01
CA ALA A 146 -20.47 3.04 12.79
C ALA A 146 -19.96 1.69 12.27
N GLN A 147 -20.43 0.60 12.88
CA GLN A 147 -20.21 -0.73 12.32
C GLN A 147 -21.06 -0.87 11.04
N ALA A 148 -20.38 -0.97 9.90
CA ALA A 148 -21.02 -1.05 8.59
C ALA A 148 -21.39 -2.49 8.23
N GLY A 149 -20.57 -3.47 8.64
CA GLY A 149 -20.83 -4.88 8.40
C GLY A 149 -19.94 -5.79 9.26
N GLU A 150 -20.29 -7.06 9.32
CA GLU A 150 -19.45 -8.11 9.92
C GLU A 150 -19.44 -9.37 9.06
N TRP A 151 -18.32 -10.06 9.07
CA TRP A 151 -18.14 -11.37 8.47
C TRP A 151 -17.57 -12.34 9.49
N ARG A 152 -18.25 -13.48 9.62
CA ARG A 152 -17.95 -14.56 10.56
C ARG A 152 -18.07 -15.87 9.83
N GLU A 153 -17.22 -16.80 10.20
CA GLU A 153 -17.32 -18.16 9.72
C GLU A 153 -17.07 -19.14 10.87
N TYR A 154 -18.04 -20.03 11.05
CA TYR A 154 -18.00 -21.02 12.12
C TYR A 154 -17.02 -22.15 11.78
N ASP A 155 -16.41 -22.74 12.82
CA ASP A 155 -15.44 -23.82 12.70
C ASP A 155 -14.22 -23.49 11.81
N THR A 156 -13.83 -22.21 11.74
CA THR A 156 -12.63 -21.75 11.02
C THR A 156 -11.82 -20.78 11.88
N ASP A 157 -10.53 -20.66 11.60
CA ASP A 157 -9.68 -19.56 12.02
C ASP A 157 -9.34 -18.66 10.82
N PHE A 158 -9.08 -17.38 11.07
CA PHE A 158 -8.64 -16.44 10.06
C PHE A 158 -7.17 -16.10 10.28
N GLU A 159 -6.35 -16.36 9.27
CA GLU A 159 -4.95 -15.96 9.24
C GLU A 159 -4.75 -14.91 8.14
N ASN A 160 -3.86 -13.94 8.39
CA ASN A 160 -3.39 -12.95 7.42
C ASN A 160 -4.49 -12.26 6.58
N LEU A 161 -4.95 -11.11 7.08
CA LEU A 161 -5.83 -10.21 6.33
C LEU A 161 -5.00 -9.21 5.53
N ILE A 162 -5.18 -9.20 4.20
CA ILE A 162 -4.60 -8.19 3.30
C ILE A 162 -5.69 -7.44 2.55
N VAL A 163 -5.47 -6.17 2.27
CA VAL A 163 -6.42 -5.31 1.54
C VAL A 163 -5.87 -5.01 0.16
N ASN A 164 -6.77 -4.92 -0.83
CA ASN A 164 -6.39 -4.57 -2.19
C ASN A 164 -5.88 -3.12 -2.23
N THR A 165 -4.71 -2.94 -2.82
CA THR A 165 -4.12 -1.61 -3.02
C THR A 165 -4.78 -0.84 -4.17
N ASP A 166 -5.44 -1.54 -5.10
CA ASP A 166 -6.26 -0.94 -6.14
C ASP A 166 -7.68 -0.69 -5.63
N ILE A 167 -7.99 0.60 -5.42
CA ILE A 167 -9.29 1.06 -4.95
C ILE A 167 -10.44 0.76 -5.92
N THR A 168 -10.12 0.44 -7.19
CA THR A 168 -11.09 0.17 -8.26
C THR A 168 -11.38 -1.30 -8.46
N SER A 169 -10.55 -2.20 -7.91
CA SER A 169 -10.73 -3.64 -8.05
C SER A 169 -11.98 -4.15 -7.35
N GLU A 170 -12.65 -5.15 -7.92
CA GLU A 170 -13.80 -5.80 -7.30
C GLU A 170 -13.43 -6.46 -5.96
N ALA A 171 -12.30 -7.17 -5.93
CA ALA A 171 -11.76 -7.77 -4.72
C ALA A 171 -11.27 -6.68 -3.77
N CYS A 172 -11.91 -6.56 -2.61
CA CYS A 172 -11.56 -5.57 -1.61
C CYS A 172 -10.42 -6.03 -0.70
N PHE A 173 -10.44 -7.30 -0.31
CA PHE A 173 -9.46 -7.89 0.58
C PHE A 173 -9.37 -9.40 0.36
N ALA A 174 -8.27 -10.00 0.81
CA ALA A 174 -8.07 -11.43 0.87
C ALA A 174 -7.68 -11.88 2.28
N VAL A 175 -8.05 -13.09 2.63
CA VAL A 175 -7.86 -13.67 3.97
C VAL A 175 -7.66 -15.18 3.88
N SER A 176 -6.71 -15.73 4.64
CA SER A 176 -6.58 -17.18 4.82
C SER A 176 -7.64 -17.67 5.79
N VAL A 177 -8.35 -18.72 5.39
CA VAL A 177 -9.37 -19.40 6.19
C VAL A 177 -8.88 -20.82 6.44
N ILE A 178 -8.70 -21.16 7.71
CA ILE A 178 -8.17 -22.45 8.17
C ILE A 178 -9.28 -23.20 8.91
N PRO A 179 -9.83 -24.29 8.35
CA PRO A 179 -10.88 -25.05 9.02
C PRO A 179 -10.37 -25.76 10.28
N SER A 180 -11.07 -25.62 11.40
CA SER A 180 -10.67 -26.21 12.69
C SER A 180 -10.79 -27.74 12.74
N ARG A 181 -11.59 -28.34 11.84
CA ARG A 181 -11.92 -29.78 11.83
C ARG A 181 -11.21 -30.57 10.72
N GLY A 182 -10.03 -30.12 10.29
CA GLY A 182 -9.20 -30.85 9.33
C GLY A 182 -9.66 -30.72 7.86
N GLY A 183 -10.33 -29.63 7.52
CA GLY A 183 -10.59 -29.26 6.12
C GLY A 183 -9.36 -28.62 5.47
N ALA A 184 -9.37 -28.54 4.14
CA ALA A 184 -8.32 -27.85 3.39
C ALA A 184 -8.38 -26.34 3.68
N ALA A 185 -7.24 -25.76 4.04
CA ALA A 185 -7.09 -24.31 4.12
C ALA A 185 -7.32 -23.68 2.74
N ASN A 186 -7.81 -22.45 2.73
CA ASN A 186 -8.05 -21.70 1.51
C ASN A 186 -7.83 -20.20 1.73
N ILE A 187 -7.61 -19.46 0.65
CA ILE A 187 -7.65 -18.01 0.63
C ILE A 187 -8.98 -17.58 0.03
N ARG A 188 -9.68 -16.64 0.68
CA ARG A 188 -10.93 -16.08 0.17
C ARG A 188 -10.78 -14.64 -0.23
N LEU A 189 -11.20 -14.33 -1.44
CA LEU A 189 -11.28 -12.96 -1.95
C LEU A 189 -12.68 -12.43 -1.69
N GLN A 190 -12.77 -11.29 -1.01
CA GLN A 190 -14.04 -10.70 -0.58
C GLN A 190 -14.25 -9.35 -1.24
N SER A 191 -15.45 -9.11 -1.77
CA SER A 191 -15.97 -7.77 -2.07
C SER A 191 -16.78 -7.24 -0.89
N LEU A 192 -16.86 -5.91 -0.82
CA LEU A 192 -17.67 -5.17 0.16
C LEU A 192 -18.68 -4.35 -0.62
N ASN A 193 -19.96 -4.74 -0.53
CA ASN A 193 -21.05 -4.10 -1.26
C ASN A 193 -22.08 -3.54 -0.29
N PHE A 194 -22.68 -2.41 -0.63
CA PHE A 194 -23.83 -1.90 0.11
C PHE A 194 -25.07 -2.75 -0.19
N ASP A 195 -25.81 -3.10 0.86
CA ASP A 195 -27.13 -3.69 0.73
C ASP A 195 -28.18 -2.59 0.57
N ASP A 196 -28.52 -2.29 -0.68
CA ASP A 196 -29.53 -1.27 -1.06
C ASP A 196 -30.91 -1.55 -0.44
N LYS A 197 -31.18 -2.78 0.00
CA LYS A 197 -32.45 -3.15 0.62
C LYS A 197 -32.53 -2.70 2.08
N GLN A 198 -31.42 -2.36 2.72
CA GLN A 198 -31.41 -1.93 4.12
C GLN A 198 -31.31 -0.41 4.24
N PRO A 199 -32.16 0.23 5.06
CA PRO A 199 -32.27 1.69 5.16
C PRO A 199 -31.02 2.40 5.71
N ASN A 200 -30.00 1.63 6.13
CA ASN A 200 -28.75 2.14 6.68
C ASN A 200 -27.52 1.88 5.79
N GLY A 201 -27.69 1.28 4.61
CA GLY A 201 -26.59 0.88 3.74
C GLY A 201 -25.64 -0.08 4.46
N LYS A 202 -26.17 -1.21 4.95
CA LYS A 202 -25.32 -2.22 5.61
C LYS A 202 -24.37 -2.81 4.58
N ILE A 203 -23.11 -2.96 4.94
CA ILE A 203 -22.12 -3.61 4.08
C ILE A 203 -22.27 -5.13 4.20
N VAL A 204 -22.38 -5.78 3.06
CA VAL A 204 -22.39 -7.24 2.91
C VAL A 204 -21.06 -7.67 2.32
N PHE A 205 -20.51 -8.72 2.92
CA PHE A 205 -19.29 -9.38 2.44
C PHE A 205 -19.69 -10.45 1.44
N HIS A 206 -19.15 -10.38 0.23
CA HIS A 206 -19.43 -11.34 -0.82
C HIS A 206 -18.13 -11.99 -1.29
N THR A 207 -18.08 -13.33 -1.20
CA THR A 207 -16.91 -14.10 -1.62
C THR A 207 -16.91 -14.18 -3.15
N ILE A 208 -15.88 -13.61 -3.75
CA ILE A 208 -15.68 -13.58 -5.20
C ILE A 208 -15.04 -14.89 -5.66
N GLU A 209 -13.99 -15.31 -4.95
CA GLU A 209 -13.14 -16.44 -5.34
C GLU A 209 -12.63 -17.16 -4.08
N ILE A 210 -12.49 -18.48 -4.18
CA ILE A 210 -11.91 -19.35 -3.15
C ILE A 210 -10.74 -20.10 -3.77
N ILE A 211 -9.54 -19.90 -3.21
CA ILE A 211 -8.30 -20.53 -3.69
C ILE A 211 -7.90 -21.58 -2.66
N GLU A 212 -7.96 -22.85 -3.03
CA GLU A 212 -7.52 -23.96 -2.18
C GLU A 212 -5.99 -23.95 -2.03
N THR A 213 -5.50 -23.55 -0.85
CA THR A 213 -4.07 -23.49 -0.54
C THR A 213 -3.85 -23.34 0.96
N THR A 214 -2.73 -23.89 1.44
CA THR A 214 -2.22 -23.67 2.81
C THR A 214 -1.37 -22.42 2.94
N ASP A 215 -1.11 -21.74 1.83
CA ASP A 215 -0.29 -20.53 1.79
C ASP A 215 -1.05 -19.32 2.33
N CYS A 216 -0.29 -18.27 2.68
CA CYS A 216 -0.83 -17.04 3.24
C CYS A 216 -0.84 -15.91 2.20
N PRO A 217 -1.91 -15.11 2.08
CA PRO A 217 -1.92 -13.96 1.20
C PRO A 217 -1.01 -12.87 1.76
N ILE A 218 -0.17 -12.31 0.88
CA ILE A 218 0.84 -11.30 1.25
C ILE A 218 0.55 -9.95 0.58
N LEU A 219 0.11 -9.97 -0.68
CA LEU A 219 -0.20 -8.76 -1.45
C LEU A 219 -1.43 -9.00 -2.34
N LEU A 220 -2.26 -7.98 -2.47
CA LEU A 220 -3.40 -7.93 -3.39
C LEU A 220 -3.36 -6.56 -4.07
N GLU A 221 -3.19 -6.55 -5.39
CA GLU A 221 -3.11 -5.35 -6.22
C GLU A 221 -3.88 -5.58 -7.52
N GLY A 222 -5.02 -4.90 -7.66
CA GLY A 222 -5.87 -5.05 -8.83
C GLY A 222 -6.45 -6.46 -8.90
N ASP A 223 -6.15 -7.15 -10.00
CA ASP A 223 -6.52 -8.54 -10.26
C ASP A 223 -5.40 -9.54 -9.86
N ILE A 224 -4.29 -9.06 -9.28
CA ILE A 224 -3.15 -9.89 -8.90
C ILE A 224 -3.15 -10.15 -7.39
N LEU A 225 -3.18 -11.43 -7.02
CA LEU A 225 -2.93 -11.93 -5.68
C LEU A 225 -1.54 -12.57 -5.63
N ALA A 226 -0.73 -12.13 -4.66
CA ALA A 226 0.49 -12.84 -4.31
C ALA A 226 0.32 -13.48 -2.93
N TYR A 227 0.61 -14.77 -2.85
CA TYR A 227 0.52 -15.56 -1.63
C TYR A 227 1.72 -16.50 -1.52
N ALA A 228 2.10 -16.83 -0.30
CA ALA A 228 3.40 -17.44 -0.06
C ALA A 228 3.39 -18.41 1.11
N ASN A 229 4.36 -19.30 1.07
CA ASN A 229 4.82 -20.08 2.22
C ASN A 229 6.32 -19.82 2.45
N GLU A 230 6.97 -20.74 3.16
CA GLU A 230 8.38 -20.63 3.51
C GLU A 230 9.32 -20.83 2.32
N SER A 231 8.93 -21.59 1.30
CA SER A 231 9.81 -21.95 0.16
C SER A 231 9.54 -21.15 -1.11
N HIS A 232 8.29 -20.77 -1.36
CA HIS A 232 7.92 -20.13 -2.61
C HIS A 232 6.85 -19.07 -2.44
N VAL A 233 6.70 -18.26 -3.49
CA VAL A 233 5.63 -17.29 -3.66
C VAL A 233 4.87 -17.64 -4.93
N ARG A 234 3.55 -17.67 -4.87
CA ARG A 234 2.69 -17.78 -6.04
C ARG A 234 2.14 -16.41 -6.40
N ILE A 235 2.28 -16.04 -7.66
CA ILE A 235 1.64 -14.88 -8.26
C ILE A 235 0.47 -15.39 -9.08
N LEU A 236 -0.74 -14.92 -8.78
CA LEU A 236 -1.97 -15.35 -9.43
C LEU A 236 -2.75 -14.13 -9.92
N ASN A 237 -3.05 -14.08 -11.21
CA ASN A 237 -4.15 -13.26 -11.71
C ASN A 237 -5.45 -14.02 -11.45
N TRP A 238 -6.15 -13.69 -10.38
CA TRP A 238 -7.31 -14.49 -9.93
C TRP A 238 -8.50 -14.42 -10.89
N LYS A 239 -8.59 -13.36 -11.71
CA LYS A 239 -9.66 -13.18 -12.69
C LYS A 239 -9.44 -13.95 -13.99
N LYS A 240 -8.18 -14.09 -14.39
CA LYS A 240 -7.77 -14.83 -15.60
C LYS A 240 -7.30 -16.26 -15.30
N HIS A 241 -7.17 -16.62 -14.03
CA HIS A 241 -6.59 -17.88 -13.56
C HIS A 241 -5.19 -18.17 -14.14
N LEU A 242 -4.40 -17.12 -14.37
CA LEU A 242 -3.01 -17.24 -14.81
C LEU A 242 -2.08 -17.14 -13.61
N SER A 243 -1.06 -17.99 -13.53
CA SER A 243 -0.17 -18.07 -12.39
C SER A 243 1.30 -18.26 -12.76
N ALA A 244 2.18 -17.94 -11.82
CA ALA A 244 3.59 -18.26 -11.84
C ALA A 244 4.11 -18.50 -10.41
N ILE A 245 5.21 -19.24 -10.29
CA ILE A 245 5.85 -19.55 -9.01
C ILE A 245 7.22 -18.86 -8.97
N LEU A 246 7.46 -18.07 -7.92
CA LEU A 246 8.76 -17.52 -7.58
C LEU A 246 9.39 -18.44 -6.53
N GLU A 247 10.40 -19.20 -6.94
CA GLU A 247 11.07 -20.17 -6.07
C GLU A 247 12.33 -19.57 -5.46
N SER A 248 12.41 -19.53 -4.13
CA SER A 248 13.55 -18.98 -3.41
C SER A 248 14.79 -19.86 -3.54
N THR A 249 15.98 -19.25 -3.59
CA THR A 249 17.28 -19.95 -3.65
C THR A 249 17.73 -20.53 -2.32
N SER A 250 17.00 -20.32 -1.22
CA SER A 250 17.41 -20.84 0.07
C SER A 250 17.41 -22.36 0.01
N GLU A 251 18.61 -22.94 -0.09
CA GLU A 251 18.82 -24.37 0.02
C GLU A 251 18.10 -24.85 1.28
N SER A 252 17.38 -25.95 1.12
CA SER A 252 16.60 -26.65 2.14
C SER A 252 17.50 -27.23 3.24
N ASP A 253 18.40 -26.43 3.79
CA ASP A 253 19.25 -26.74 4.92
C ASP A 253 18.36 -26.84 6.17
N GLY A 254 17.72 -28.00 6.29
CA GLY A 254 17.10 -28.48 7.52
C GLY A 254 15.87 -27.72 8.00
N GLY A 255 15.03 -27.20 7.10
CA GLY A 255 13.65 -26.80 7.43
C GLY A 255 13.55 -25.74 8.52
N GLN A 256 14.34 -24.66 8.45
CA GLN A 256 14.24 -23.57 9.42
C GLN A 256 12.88 -22.87 9.27
N PRO A 257 11.93 -23.03 10.23
CA PRO A 257 10.53 -22.61 10.11
C PRO A 257 10.33 -21.09 10.31
N HIS A 258 11.35 -20.31 9.94
CA HIS A 258 11.49 -18.92 10.33
C HIS A 258 11.61 -17.96 9.14
N ASN A 259 11.79 -18.44 7.90
CA ASN A 259 11.93 -17.57 6.72
C ASN A 259 10.58 -17.18 6.06
N LYS A 260 9.59 -16.83 6.89
CA LYS A 260 8.26 -16.42 6.43
C LYS A 260 8.35 -15.22 5.50
N CYS A 261 7.60 -15.26 4.40
CA CYS A 261 7.42 -14.09 3.53
C CYS A 261 6.68 -12.99 4.31
N ARG A 262 7.24 -11.78 4.34
CA ARG A 262 6.70 -10.66 5.11
C ARG A 262 5.99 -9.64 4.23
N THR A 263 6.59 -9.33 3.09
CA THR A 263 6.03 -8.37 2.15
C THR A 263 6.54 -8.66 0.74
N ILE A 264 5.72 -8.32 -0.25
CA ILE A 264 6.05 -8.38 -1.66
C ILE A 264 5.81 -6.98 -2.22
N LEU A 265 6.71 -6.52 -3.08
CA LEU A 265 6.56 -5.26 -3.78
C LEU A 265 6.74 -5.51 -5.29
N PHE A 266 5.70 -5.20 -6.06
CA PHE A 266 5.81 -5.11 -7.51
C PHE A 266 6.52 -3.81 -7.90
N ALA A 267 7.57 -3.94 -8.68
CA ALA A 267 8.41 -2.83 -9.11
C ALA A 267 8.76 -3.05 -10.58
N HIS A 268 8.24 -2.20 -11.49
CA HIS A 268 8.22 -2.35 -12.95
C HIS A 268 9.09 -3.50 -13.55
N HIS A 269 8.46 -4.51 -14.14
CA HIS A 269 9.16 -5.68 -14.71
C HIS A 269 10.01 -6.51 -13.73
N SER A 270 9.88 -6.27 -12.42
CA SER A 270 10.50 -7.04 -11.37
C SER A 270 9.62 -7.17 -10.12
N ILE A 271 9.95 -8.13 -9.28
CA ILE A 271 9.24 -8.43 -8.04
C ILE A 271 10.27 -8.55 -6.93
N LEU A 272 10.10 -7.75 -5.87
CA LEU A 272 10.87 -7.90 -4.64
C LEU A 272 10.08 -8.73 -3.65
N VAL A 273 10.63 -9.88 -3.28
CA VAL A 273 10.11 -10.75 -2.24
C VAL A 273 10.98 -10.57 -1.01
N ALA A 274 10.37 -10.13 0.09
CA ALA A 274 11.10 -9.83 1.31
C ALA A 274 10.58 -10.72 2.45
N ARG A 275 11.47 -11.59 2.90
CA ARG A 275 11.25 -12.60 3.93
C ARG A 275 11.88 -12.19 5.25
N SER A 276 11.63 -12.95 6.30
CA SER A 276 12.23 -12.70 7.62
C SER A 276 13.76 -12.75 7.63
N ARG A 277 14.44 -13.27 6.60
CA ARG A 277 15.91 -13.34 6.56
C ARG A 277 16.56 -12.99 5.24
N SER A 278 15.78 -12.80 4.18
CA SER A 278 16.27 -12.49 2.85
C SER A 278 15.38 -11.51 2.11
N ILE A 279 16.00 -10.68 1.27
CA ILE A 279 15.31 -9.98 0.17
C ILE A 279 15.80 -10.61 -1.12
N GLU A 280 14.85 -10.98 -1.96
CA GLU A 280 15.06 -11.64 -3.23
C GLU A 280 14.40 -10.81 -4.33
N LEU A 281 15.14 -10.57 -5.40
CA LEU A 281 14.71 -9.84 -6.58
C LEU A 281 14.47 -10.84 -7.71
N PHE A 282 13.25 -10.86 -8.25
CA PHE A 282 12.83 -11.69 -9.36
C PHE A 282 12.51 -10.81 -10.57
N ALA A 283 12.70 -11.35 -11.77
CA ALA A 283 12.09 -10.78 -12.97
C ALA A 283 10.56 -10.90 -12.89
N GLU A 284 9.83 -10.04 -13.60
CA GLU A 284 8.40 -10.20 -13.79
C GLU A 284 8.12 -11.53 -14.52
N PRO A 285 7.36 -12.44 -13.91
CA PRO A 285 7.08 -13.73 -14.50
C PRO A 285 6.03 -13.62 -15.59
N GLU A 286 6.15 -14.42 -16.65
CA GLU A 286 5.05 -14.68 -17.56
C GLU A 286 4.00 -15.55 -16.85
N LEU A 287 2.81 -15.01 -16.63
CA LEU A 287 1.71 -15.77 -16.02
C LEU A 287 1.10 -16.72 -17.05
N ARG A 288 1.03 -18.01 -16.71
CA ARG A 288 0.49 -19.07 -17.57
C ARG A 288 -0.74 -19.72 -16.96
N ASP A 289 -1.55 -20.36 -17.78
CA ASP A 289 -2.72 -21.09 -17.29
C ASP A 289 -2.26 -22.19 -16.32
N SER A 290 -3.00 -22.37 -15.22
CA SER A 290 -2.74 -23.41 -14.22
C SER A 290 -2.79 -24.85 -14.76
N SER A 291 -3.38 -25.06 -15.94
CA SER A 291 -3.37 -26.34 -16.65
C SER A 291 -2.06 -26.63 -17.40
N GLU A 292 -1.24 -25.61 -17.67
CA GLU A 292 0.07 -25.74 -18.31
C GLU A 292 1.17 -25.88 -17.26
N ASP A 293 2.39 -26.22 -17.71
CA ASP A 293 3.57 -26.23 -16.85
C ASP A 293 3.79 -24.81 -16.28
N ILE A 294 3.48 -24.65 -15.00
CA ILE A 294 3.56 -23.38 -14.28
C ILE A 294 5.00 -22.85 -14.37
N ALA A 295 5.15 -21.61 -14.84
CA ALA A 295 6.45 -20.98 -14.94
C ALA A 295 7.09 -20.85 -13.55
N ILE A 296 8.25 -21.51 -13.36
CA ILE A 296 9.08 -21.37 -12.18
C ILE A 296 10.16 -20.33 -12.49
N VAL A 297 10.20 -19.27 -11.68
CA VAL A 297 11.18 -18.19 -11.81
C VAL A 297 12.06 -18.17 -10.57
N HIS A 298 13.37 -18.18 -10.78
CA HIS A 298 14.37 -18.07 -9.74
C HIS A 298 14.81 -16.60 -9.54
N PRO A 299 15.27 -16.23 -8.34
CA PRO A 299 15.70 -14.86 -8.10
C PRO A 299 16.95 -14.53 -8.91
N ILE A 300 16.95 -13.33 -9.49
CA ILE A 300 18.12 -12.71 -10.13
C ILE A 300 19.18 -12.43 -9.06
N LYS A 301 18.73 -11.96 -7.90
CA LYS A 301 19.61 -11.60 -6.77
C LYS A 301 18.93 -11.90 -5.45
N ALA A 302 19.69 -12.44 -4.51
CA ALA A 302 19.27 -12.63 -3.13
C ALA A 302 20.30 -12.00 -2.18
N ILE A 303 19.81 -11.36 -1.12
CA ILE A 303 20.62 -10.82 -0.02
C ILE A 303 20.03 -11.33 1.27
N SER A 304 20.86 -11.92 2.14
CA SER A 304 20.47 -12.29 3.50
C SER A 304 21.03 -11.29 4.52
N TYR A 305 20.25 -11.02 5.57
CA TYR A 305 20.58 -10.03 6.62
C TYR A 305 20.40 -10.58 8.04
N GLY A 306 20.36 -11.91 8.20
CA GLY A 306 20.15 -12.54 9.51
C GLY A 306 18.73 -12.39 10.02
N TRP A 307 18.56 -12.33 11.34
CA TRP A 307 17.26 -12.25 12.00
C TRP A 307 16.74 -10.81 12.05
N ILE A 308 15.52 -10.59 11.55
CA ILE A 308 14.86 -9.29 11.61
C ILE A 308 13.45 -9.44 12.17
N ASP A 309 13.04 -8.47 12.97
CA ASP A 309 11.72 -8.43 13.59
C ASP A 309 10.77 -7.46 12.87
N GLY A 310 11.33 -6.60 12.01
CA GLY A 310 10.59 -5.62 11.24
C GLY A 310 11.21 -5.37 9.86
N LEU A 311 10.34 -5.32 8.85
CA LEU A 311 10.71 -5.05 7.46
C LEU A 311 9.65 -4.16 6.82
N SER A 312 10.08 -3.16 6.07
CA SER A 312 9.18 -2.36 5.25
C SER A 312 9.84 -2.02 3.92
N LEU A 313 9.10 -2.24 2.84
CA LEU A 313 9.47 -1.81 1.50
C LEU A 313 8.51 -0.69 1.07
N ALA A 314 9.05 0.37 0.49
CA ALA A 314 8.23 1.42 -0.09
C ALA A 314 8.93 2.07 -1.30
N PRO A 315 8.24 2.26 -2.44
CA PRO A 315 8.75 3.10 -3.51
C PRO A 315 8.93 4.53 -3.02
N SER A 316 10.00 5.20 -3.47
CA SER A 316 10.27 6.60 -3.17
C SER A 316 9.28 7.49 -3.90
N SER A 317 8.89 8.59 -3.27
CA SER A 317 7.77 9.43 -3.70
C SER A 317 7.94 10.09 -5.08
N MET A 318 9.15 10.16 -5.63
CA MET A 318 9.40 10.73 -6.96
C MET A 318 10.63 10.11 -7.62
N PRO A 319 10.59 9.84 -8.93
CA PRO A 319 11.79 9.54 -9.70
C PRO A 319 12.73 10.74 -9.73
N ALA A 320 14.00 10.56 -9.39
CA ALA A 320 15.04 11.59 -9.51
C ALA A 320 15.52 11.69 -10.97
N GLY A 321 14.61 11.95 -11.92
CA GLY A 321 14.92 11.99 -13.35
C GLY A 321 15.03 10.62 -14.03
N ASN A 322 14.76 9.53 -13.31
CA ASN A 322 14.60 8.19 -13.89
C ASN A 322 13.13 7.95 -14.25
N ASP A 323 12.83 6.97 -15.10
CA ASP A 323 11.43 6.60 -15.37
C ASP A 323 10.76 5.92 -14.16
N TYR A 324 11.57 5.44 -13.20
CA TYR A 324 11.13 4.66 -12.05
C TYR A 324 11.67 5.18 -10.71
N PRO A 325 10.89 5.05 -9.61
CA PRO A 325 11.33 5.47 -8.29
C PRO A 325 12.26 4.43 -7.63
N SER A 326 13.28 4.89 -6.92
CA SER A 326 14.06 4.03 -6.02
C SER A 326 13.18 3.44 -4.93
N ILE A 327 13.54 2.27 -4.42
CA ILE A 327 12.79 1.58 -3.37
C ILE A 327 13.53 1.74 -2.05
N ALA A 328 12.88 2.35 -1.07
CA ALA A 328 13.40 2.42 0.29
C ALA A 328 13.10 1.11 1.03
N ILE A 329 14.13 0.57 1.67
CA ILE A 329 14.08 -0.67 2.44
C ILE A 329 14.43 -0.32 3.88
N LEU A 330 13.50 -0.56 4.80
CA LEU A 330 13.71 -0.34 6.23
C LEU A 330 13.75 -1.69 6.93
N ILE A 331 14.86 -1.97 7.61
CA ILE A 331 15.09 -3.21 8.33
C ILE A 331 15.30 -2.89 9.80
N ARG A 332 14.59 -3.59 10.68
CA ARG A 332 14.83 -3.59 12.12
C ARG A 332 15.41 -4.96 12.51
N ALA A 333 16.60 -4.95 13.10
CA ALA A 333 17.28 -6.17 13.51
C ALA A 333 16.57 -6.78 14.75
N GLU A 334 16.37 -8.10 14.73
CA GLU A 334 15.83 -8.84 15.88
C GLU A 334 16.93 -9.17 16.89
N THR A 335 16.56 -9.25 18.17
CA THR A 335 17.38 -9.73 19.29
C THR A 335 17.57 -11.25 19.24
N GLY A 336 18.11 -11.78 18.15
CA GLY A 336 18.47 -13.20 18.05
C GLY A 336 19.81 -13.51 18.71
N ASP A 337 20.73 -12.55 18.69
CA ASP A 337 22.04 -12.63 19.32
C ASP A 337 22.16 -11.58 20.42
N PRO A 338 22.04 -11.97 21.71
CA PRO A 338 22.14 -11.03 22.83
C PRO A 338 23.52 -10.36 22.95
N TRP A 339 24.50 -10.81 22.16
CA TRP A 339 25.87 -10.31 22.17
C TRP A 339 26.18 -9.30 21.05
N GLN A 340 25.25 -9.08 20.10
CA GLN A 340 25.44 -8.06 19.07
C GLN A 340 25.06 -6.66 19.57
N SER A 341 25.92 -5.69 19.29
CA SER A 341 25.72 -4.30 19.73
C SER A 341 24.67 -3.53 18.92
N ASP A 342 24.14 -4.09 17.84
CA ASP A 342 23.17 -3.45 16.94
C ASP A 342 21.71 -3.90 17.19
N ILE A 343 21.47 -4.49 18.35
CA ILE A 343 20.13 -4.75 18.90
C ILE A 343 19.28 -3.48 18.85
N HIS A 344 18.08 -3.59 18.26
CA HIS A 344 17.13 -2.48 18.01
C HIS A 344 17.62 -1.39 17.04
N SER A 345 18.67 -1.65 16.27
CA SER A 345 19.04 -0.75 15.17
C SER A 345 17.99 -0.79 14.06
N ILE A 346 17.68 0.38 13.52
CA ILE A 346 16.89 0.54 12.31
C ILE A 346 17.86 0.94 11.20
N LYS A 347 18.02 0.07 10.21
CA LYS A 347 18.86 0.30 9.04
C LYS A 347 17.97 0.63 7.86
N ARG A 348 18.37 1.66 7.10
CA ARG A 348 17.66 2.09 5.89
C ARG A 348 18.57 1.92 4.69
N TYR A 349 18.09 1.21 3.69
CA TYR A 349 18.74 1.01 2.40
C TYR A 349 17.88 1.61 1.29
N TYR A 350 18.50 1.82 0.14
CA TYR A 350 17.81 2.23 -1.08
C TYR A 350 18.25 1.33 -2.22
N LEU A 351 17.29 0.75 -2.91
CA LEU A 351 17.50 0.09 -4.19
C LEU A 351 17.17 1.09 -5.29
N ASN A 352 18.17 1.53 -6.05
CA ASN A 352 17.97 2.44 -7.17
C ASN A 352 17.71 1.62 -8.44
N PRO A 353 16.85 2.11 -9.36
CA PRO A 353 16.65 1.44 -10.65
C PRO A 353 17.97 1.33 -11.42
N ASN A 354 18.20 0.20 -12.08
CA ASN A 354 19.32 0.00 -12.98
C ASN A 354 19.22 0.98 -14.17
N PRO A 355 20.17 1.92 -14.33
CA PRO A 355 20.13 2.91 -15.42
C PRO A 355 20.27 2.27 -16.81
N GLU A 356 20.85 1.06 -16.91
CA GLU A 356 21.03 0.36 -18.19
C GLU A 356 19.69 -0.09 -18.80
N PHE A 357 18.65 -0.29 -17.98
CA PHE A 357 17.37 -0.82 -18.42
C PHE A 357 16.49 0.22 -19.14
N GLY A 358 16.54 1.50 -18.71
CA GLY A 358 15.71 2.57 -19.30
C GLY A 358 16.12 3.02 -20.70
N ALA A 359 17.33 2.68 -21.15
CA ALA A 359 17.85 3.11 -22.45
C ALA A 359 17.36 2.22 -23.61
N THR A 360 17.06 0.94 -23.33
CA THR A 360 16.82 -0.09 -24.36
C THR A 360 15.37 -0.25 -24.80
N ASP A 361 14.39 0.13 -23.97
CA ASP A 361 12.95 0.06 -24.32
C ASP A 361 12.56 0.97 -25.51
N LYS A 362 13.44 1.89 -25.89
CA LYS A 362 13.25 2.72 -27.10
C LYS A 362 13.99 2.20 -28.34
N ALA A 363 14.79 1.12 -28.25
CA ALA A 363 15.74 0.80 -29.31
C ALA A 363 15.99 -0.67 -29.69
N GLN A 364 15.51 -1.72 -28.99
CA GLN A 364 15.96 -3.08 -29.37
C GLN A 364 14.95 -4.23 -29.24
N GLU A 365 14.68 -4.86 -30.39
CA GLU A 365 14.25 -6.25 -30.55
C GLU A 365 15.22 -7.20 -29.84
N ARG A 366 14.64 -8.20 -29.18
CA ARG A 366 15.29 -9.21 -28.32
C ARG A 366 16.44 -9.93 -29.04
N THR A 367 17.63 -9.91 -28.44
CA THR A 367 18.69 -10.92 -28.66
C THR A 367 18.85 -11.74 -27.38
N GLU A 368 18.88 -13.06 -27.50
CA GLU A 368 18.50 -14.03 -26.45
C GLU A 368 19.54 -14.26 -25.32
N ASP A 369 20.73 -13.64 -25.32
CA ASP A 369 21.84 -14.13 -24.49
C ASP A 369 22.46 -13.13 -23.47
N SER A 370 21.82 -12.00 -23.16
CA SER A 370 22.30 -11.09 -22.11
C SER A 370 21.33 -10.99 -20.95
N TYR A 371 21.61 -11.70 -19.84
CA TYR A 371 20.96 -11.50 -18.55
C TYR A 371 21.43 -10.17 -17.94
N VAL A 372 20.93 -9.06 -18.49
CA VAL A 372 21.07 -7.73 -17.88
C VAL A 372 20.18 -7.71 -16.64
N VAL A 373 20.76 -7.33 -15.51
CA VAL A 373 20.11 -7.31 -14.20
C VAL A 373 18.86 -6.42 -14.26
N LEU A 374 17.68 -7.02 -14.07
CA LEU A 374 16.37 -6.36 -14.17
C LEU A 374 15.98 -5.73 -12.83
N TYR A 375 15.77 -4.41 -12.85
CA TYR A 375 15.56 -3.47 -11.74
C TYR A 375 16.75 -3.09 -10.86
#